data_AF-A0A645BPV8-F1
#
_entry.id   AF-A0A645BPV8-F1
#
_cell.length_a   1.000
_cell.length_b   1.000
_cell.length_c   1.000
_cell.angle_alpha   90.00
_cell.angle_beta   90.00
_cell.angle_gamma   90.00
#
_symmetry.space_group_name_H-M   'P 1'
#
loop_
_entity.id
_entity.type
_entity.pdbx_description
1 polymer ?
#
loop_
_entity_poly.entity_id
_entity_poly.type
_entity_poly.pdbx_seq_one_letter_code
_entity_poly.pdbx_strand_id
1 'polypeptide(L)' 'MLDNMQPESVKETLKILEEKGLRNSVIVEASGGISQSNLEDYAKTGVDVISMGSLIHKASWIDFSLEMIDISGE' A
#
# COMPACT_ATOMS: atom_id res chain seq x y z
N MET A 1 -13.85 -3.00 -2.54
CA MET A 1 -12.83 -1.94 -2.46
C MET A 1 -13.43 -0.73 -1.75
N LEU A 2 -12.70 -0.18 -0.79
CA LEU A 2 -13.01 1.00 0.01
C LEU A 2 -12.11 2.14 -0.48
N ASP A 3 -12.67 3.08 -1.23
CA ASP A 3 -11.92 4.15 -1.89
C ASP A 3 -12.00 5.47 -1.13
N ASN A 4 -10.86 6.14 -0.94
CA ASN A 4 -10.71 7.44 -0.25
C ASN A 4 -11.36 7.49 1.15
N MET A 5 -11.49 6.33 1.80
CA MET A 5 -12.03 6.22 3.16
C MET A 5 -10.93 6.45 4.19
N GLN A 6 -11.24 7.15 5.28
CA GLN A 6 -10.34 7.28 6.42
C GLN A 6 -10.21 5.93 7.16
N PRO A 7 -9.08 5.66 7.83
CA PRO A 7 -8.84 4.39 8.53
C PRO A 7 -9.95 4.01 9.53
N GLU A 8 -10.54 4.98 10.24
CA GLU A 8 -11.64 4.76 11.18
C GLU A 8 -12.88 4.21 10.49
N SER A 9 -13.26 4.80 9.34
CA SER A 9 -14.41 4.34 8.55
C SER A 9 -14.17 2.96 7.93
N VAL A 10 -12.92 2.65 7.56
CA VAL A 10 -12.54 1.31 7.10
C VAL A 10 -12.75 0.29 8.21
N LYS A 11 -12.30 0.57 9.44
CA LYS A 11 -12.51 -0.32 10.60
C LYS A 11 -13.99 -0.56 10.88
N GLU A 12 -14.82 0.50 10.84
CA GLU A 12 -16.27 0.36 11.05
C GLU A 12 -16.90 -0.49 9.95
N THR A 13 -16.48 -0.32 8.70
CA THR A 13 -16.97 -1.14 7.58
C THR A 13 -16.61 -2.62 7.76
N LEU A 14 -15.39 -2.92 8.19
CA LEU A 14 -14.96 -4.29 8.49
C LEU A 14 -15.73 -4.90 9.65
N LYS A 15 -16.04 -4.12 10.69
CA LYS A 15 -16.89 -4.55 11.80
C LYS A 15 -18.30 -4.91 11.34
N ILE A 16 -18.90 -4.09 10.47
CA ILE A 16 -20.23 -4.39 9.89
C ILE A 16 -20.18 -5.67 9.05
N LEU A 17 -19.10 -5.90 8.30
CA LEU A 17 -18.93 -7.15 7.54
C LEU A 17 -18.80 -8.37 8.46
N GLU A 18 -18.12 -8.23 9.60
CA GLU A 18 -17.99 -9.29 10.61
C GLU A 18 -19.36 -9.61 11.23
N GLU A 19 -20.11 -8.59 11.67
CA GLU A 19 -21.45 -8.74 12.25
C GLU A 19 -22.44 -9.40 11.29
N LYS A 20 -22.26 -9.20 9.98
CA LYS A 20 -23.06 -9.84 8.93
C LYS A 20 -22.57 -11.24 8.53
N GLY A 21 -21.46 -11.71 9.11
CA GLY A 21 -20.82 -12.98 8.73
C GLY A 21 -20.22 -12.98 7.32
N LEU A 22 -20.01 -11.81 6.73
CA LEU A 22 -19.53 -11.62 5.36
C LEU A 22 -18.02 -11.40 5.28
N ARG A 23 -17.35 -11.04 6.39
CA ARG A 23 -15.92 -10.66 6.40
C ARG A 23 -15.01 -11.68 5.73
N ASN A 24 -15.28 -12.98 5.93
CA ASN A 24 -14.48 -14.06 5.36
C ASN A 24 -14.93 -14.50 3.95
N SER A 25 -16.01 -13.91 3.42
CA SER A 25 -16.55 -14.22 2.10
C SER A 25 -16.07 -13.25 1.00
N VAL A 26 -15.36 -12.19 1.38
CA VAL A 26 -14.91 -11.14 0.46
C VAL A 26 -13.48 -10.71 0.76
N ILE A 27 -12.74 -10.33 -0.27
CA ILE A 27 -11.47 -9.63 -0.14
C ILE A 27 -11.78 -8.12 -0.02
N VAL A 28 -11.28 -7.50 1.05
CA VAL A 28 -11.43 -6.07 1.28
C VAL A 28 -10.13 -5.35 0.96
N GLU A 29 -10.20 -4.50 -0.04
CA GLU A 29 -9.10 -3.62 -0.46
C GLU A 29 -9.35 -2.18 -0.01
N ALA A 30 -8.34 -1.49 0.53
CA ALA A 30 -8.33 -0.04 0.70
C ALA A 30 -7.49 0.65 -0.38
N SER A 31 -8.01 1.77 -0.90
CA SER A 31 -7.36 2.57 -1.96
C SER A 31 -7.66 4.07 -1.78
N GLY A 32 -6.93 4.91 -2.52
CA GLY A 32 -7.11 6.36 -2.57
C GLY A 32 -6.36 7.12 -1.47
N GLY A 33 -5.48 8.06 -1.87
CA GLY A 33 -4.77 8.94 -0.93
C GLY A 33 -3.72 8.27 -0.01
N ILE A 34 -3.41 6.99 -0.22
CA ILE A 34 -2.47 6.23 0.63
C ILE A 34 -1.02 6.47 0.20
N SER A 35 -0.15 6.75 1.17
CA SER A 35 1.27 7.04 1.03
C SER A 35 2.07 6.31 2.12
N GLN A 36 3.40 6.37 2.04
CA GLN A 36 4.26 5.79 3.09
C GLN A 36 3.97 6.34 4.49
N SER A 37 3.51 7.59 4.61
CA SER A 37 3.31 8.24 5.91
C SER A 37 2.04 7.79 6.64
N ASN A 38 1.05 7.26 5.93
CA ASN A 38 -0.21 6.78 6.52
C ASN A 38 -0.47 5.29 6.28
N LEU A 39 0.44 4.59 5.58
CA LEU A 39 0.32 3.17 5.26
C LEU A 39 0.05 2.30 6.50
N GLU A 40 0.73 2.59 7.61
CA GLU A 40 0.58 1.81 8.84
C GLU A 40 -0.84 1.89 9.43
N ASP A 41 -1.50 3.04 9.32
CA ASP A 41 -2.86 3.24 9.80
C ASP A 41 -3.85 2.36 9.03
N TYR A 42 -3.69 2.29 7.70
CA TYR A 42 -4.46 1.42 6.83
C TYR A 42 -4.14 -0.07 7.05
N ALA A 43 -2.87 -0.44 7.24
CA ALA A 43 -2.48 -1.82 7.52
C ALA A 43 -3.10 -2.34 8.83
N LYS A 44 -3.22 -1.48 9.85
CA LYS A 44 -3.85 -1.81 11.14
C LYS A 44 -5.38 -1.88 11.07
N THR A 45 -6.02 -1.56 9.96
CA THR A 45 -7.49 -1.67 9.84
C THR A 45 -7.95 -3.12 9.72
N GLY A 46 -7.11 -4.03 9.21
CA GLY A 46 -7.47 -5.42 8.95
C GLY A 46 -8.02 -5.66 7.54
N VAL A 47 -7.77 -4.76 6.60
CA VAL A 47 -7.97 -4.99 5.16
C VAL A 47 -7.01 -6.06 4.63
N ASP A 48 -7.43 -6.75 3.58
CA ASP A 48 -6.64 -7.83 2.95
C ASP A 48 -5.63 -7.27 1.95
N VAL A 49 -5.97 -6.15 1.31
CA VAL A 49 -5.17 -5.52 0.25
C VAL A 49 -5.11 -4.01 0.47
N ILE A 50 -3.95 -3.42 0.20
CA ILE A 50 -3.75 -1.97 0.13
C ILE A 50 -3.18 -1.62 -1.24
N SER A 51 -3.89 -0.76 -1.96
CA SER A 51 -3.45 -0.25 -3.26
C SER A 51 -2.96 1.20 -3.13
N MET A 52 -1.76 1.46 -3.63
CA MET A 52 -1.09 2.76 -3.51
C MET A 52 -0.66 3.29 -4.88
N GLY A 53 -1.43 4.22 -5.44
CA GLY A 53 -1.02 4.93 -6.67
C GLY A 53 0.29 5.74 -6.49
N SER A 54 0.65 6.07 -5.25
CA SER A 54 1.91 6.74 -4.92
C SER A 54 3.15 5.93 -5.30
N LEU A 55 3.06 4.61 -5.42
CA LEU A 55 4.18 3.75 -5.81
C LEU A 55 4.71 4.04 -7.22
N ILE A 56 3.89 4.56 -8.12
CA ILE A 56 4.28 4.85 -9.51
C ILE A 56 4.36 6.35 -9.80
N HIS A 57 3.45 7.16 -9.24
CA HIS A 57 3.42 8.60 -9.53
C HIS A 57 4.40 9.42 -8.67
N LYS A 58 4.96 8.82 -7.62
CA LYS A 58 5.96 9.44 -6.73
C LYS A 58 7.23 8.60 -6.60
N ALA A 59 7.45 7.65 -7.50
CA ALA A 59 8.68 6.85 -7.53
C ALA A 59 9.89 7.74 -7.83
N SER A 60 10.96 7.57 -7.04
CA SER A 60 12.26 8.17 -7.33
C SER A 60 13.05 7.23 -8.24
N TRP A 61 13.69 7.80 -9.26
CA TRP A 61 14.61 7.06 -10.12
C TRP A 61 15.86 6.66 -9.32
N ILE A 62 16.33 5.43 -9.53
CA ILE A 62 17.61 5.00 -8.98
C ILE A 62 18.71 5.65 -9.81
N ASP A 63 19.66 6.29 -9.15
CA ASP A 63 20.83 6.88 -9.79
C ASP A 63 21.85 5.78 -10.10
N PHE A 64 22.17 5.59 -11.38
CA PHE A 64 23.09 4.57 -11.86
C PHE A 64 24.21 5.23 -12.65
N SER A 65 25.45 4.85 -12.34
CA SER A 65 26.64 5.21 -13.12
C SER A 65 27.38 3.95 -13.55
N LEU A 66 28.10 4.05 -14.66
CA LEU A 66 29.01 3.03 -15.15
C LEU A 66 30.44 3.53 -14.99
N GLU A 67 31.23 2.84 -14.18
CA GLU A 67 32.67 3.09 -14.05
C GLU A 67 33.44 1.95 -14.73
N MET A 68 34.28 2.32 -15.69
CA MET A 68 35.15 1.37 -16.37
C MET A 68 36.50 1.36 -15.67
N ILE A 69 36.88 0.21 -15.10
CA ILE A 69 38.18 0.01 -14.48
C ILE A 69 39.04 -0.77 -15.46
N ASP A 70 40.16 -0.16 -15.88
CA ASP A 70 41.16 -0.85 -16.70
C ASP A 70 42.05 -1.71 -15.79
N ILE A 71 42.23 -2.97 -16.18
CA ILE A 71 43.02 -3.97 -15.44
C ILE A 71 44.26 -4.33 -16.27
N SER A 72 44.92 -3.33 -16.85
CA SER A 72 46.20 -3.52 -17.52
C SER A 72 47.38 -3.32 -16.54
N GLY A 73 47.72 -4.42 -15.85
CA GLY A 73 49.09 -4.91 -15.59
C GLY A 73 50.07 -4.14 -14.69
N GLU A 74 50.54 -4.83 -13.63
CA GLU A 74 51.98 -4.92 -13.32
C GLU A 74 52.80 -5.41 -14.53
#